data_AF-A0A157SAI6-F1
#
_entry.id   AF-A0A157SAI6-F1
#
_cell.length_a   1.000
_cell.length_b   1.000
_cell.length_c   1.000
_cell.angle_alpha   90.00
_cell.angle_beta   90.00
_cell.angle_gamma   90.00
#
_symmetry.space_group_name_H-M   'P 1'
#
loop_
_entity.id
_entity.type
_entity.pdbx_description
1 polymer ?
#
loop_
_entity_poly.entity_id
_entity_poly.type
_entity_poly.pdbx_seq_one_letter_code
_entity_poly.pdbx_strand_id
1 'polypeptide(L)' 'MMTVFNKGNPKIQLNGLANASDEDEQEGYSFIFAGAVMAIRNPGGHEIELSDDPDVCLEHLAFGTFLLRRLERSGFKTV' A
#
# COMPACT_ATOMS: atom_id res chain seq x y z
N MET A 1 4.12 -0.15 8.66
CA MET A 1 4.70 0.45 7.43
C MET A 1 5.54 1.69 7.67
N MET A 2 5.25 2.53 8.66
CA MET A 2 6.05 3.74 8.97
C MET A 2 7.56 3.47 9.17
N THR A 3 7.93 2.33 9.73
CA THR A 3 9.33 1.92 9.93
C THR A 3 9.97 1.30 8.69
N VAL A 4 9.17 0.84 7.73
CA VAL A 4 9.64 0.17 6.50
C VAL A 4 10.06 1.18 5.44
N PHE A 5 9.31 2.28 5.33
CA PHE A 5 9.53 3.37 4.37
C PHE A 5 10.22 4.59 5.00
N ASN A 6 10.88 4.42 6.15
CA ASN A 6 11.53 5.51 6.87
C ASN A 6 12.58 6.24 6.00
N LYS A 7 12.61 7.57 6.02
CA LYS A 7 13.54 8.40 5.23
C LYS A 7 15.04 8.24 5.56
N GLY A 8 15.38 7.91 6.80
CA GLY A 8 16.78 7.76 7.24
C GLY A 8 17.38 6.37 7.00
N ASN A 9 16.57 5.30 7.07
CA ASN A 9 17.02 3.94 6.80
C ASN A 9 15.85 3.06 6.31
N PRO A 10 15.39 3.25 5.06
CA PRO A 10 14.26 2.51 4.51
C PRO A 10 14.65 1.06 4.23
N LYS A 11 13.78 0.13 4.62
CA LYS A 11 13.88 -1.27 4.17
C LYS A 11 13.35 -1.44 2.75
N ILE A 12 12.37 -0.61 2.38
CA ILE A 12 11.82 -0.55 1.03
C ILE A 12 11.94 0.89 0.57
N GLN A 13 12.76 1.10 -0.46
CA GLN A 13 12.96 2.38 -1.08
C GLN A 13 12.10 2.48 -2.35
N LEU A 14 11.23 3.48 -2.40
CA LEU A 14 10.24 3.64 -3.47
C LEU A 14 10.71 4.54 -4.62
N ASN A 15 11.63 5.47 -4.33
CA ASN A 15 12.18 6.44 -5.26
C ASN A 15 13.65 6.74 -4.90
N GLY A 16 14.27 7.74 -5.52
CA GLY A 16 15.69 8.03 -5.31
C GLY A 16 16.06 8.57 -3.92
N LEU A 17 15.11 9.10 -3.15
CA LEU A 17 15.35 9.85 -1.92
C LEU A 17 16.44 10.93 -2.10
N ALA A 18 16.48 11.54 -3.29
CA ALA A 18 17.56 12.46 -3.66
C ALA A 18 17.27 13.90 -3.21
N ASN A 19 16.02 14.19 -2.88
CA ASN A 19 15.53 15.52 -2.53
C ASN A 19 14.32 15.42 -1.58
N ALA A 20 13.93 16.55 -0.98
CA ALA A 20 12.83 16.59 -0.02
C ALA A 20 11.50 16.09 -0.60
N SER A 21 11.22 16.33 -1.88
CA SER A 21 9.99 15.82 -2.53
C SER A 21 9.99 14.30 -2.61
N ASP A 22 11.14 13.67 -2.86
CA ASP A 22 11.26 12.21 -2.88
C ASP A 22 11.04 11.64 -1.47
N GLU A 23 11.60 12.29 -0.45
CA GLU A 23 11.43 11.90 0.96
C GLU A 23 9.96 12.01 1.40
N ASP A 24 9.30 13.12 1.07
CA ASP A 24 7.90 13.36 1.38
C ASP A 24 6.98 12.38 0.65
N GLU A 25 7.27 12.05 -0.62
CA GLU A 25 6.53 11.03 -1.36
C GLU A 25 6.64 9.66 -0.66
N GLN A 26 7.85 9.26 -0.27
CA GLN A 26 8.06 7.98 0.40
C GLN A 26 7.36 7.92 1.76
N GLU A 27 7.42 9.01 2.53
CA GLU A 27 6.69 9.14 3.79
C GLU A 27 5.17 9.08 3.56
N GLY A 28 4.65 9.73 2.53
CA GLY A 28 3.25 9.66 2.13
C GLY A 28 2.79 8.23 1.81
N TYR A 29 3.56 7.48 1.03
CA TYR A 29 3.25 6.07 0.77
C TYR A 29 3.25 5.23 2.04
N SER A 30 4.11 5.53 3.01
CA SER A 30 4.11 4.81 4.28
C SER A 30 2.77 4.88 5.01
N PHE A 31 2.11 6.04 4.97
CA PHE A 31 0.77 6.24 5.51
C PHE A 31 -0.29 5.54 4.70
N ILE A 32 -0.22 5.59 3.36
CA ILE A 32 -1.17 4.92 2.48
C ILE A 32 -1.13 3.41 2.70
N PHE A 33 0.05 2.79 2.73
CA PHE A 33 0.17 1.36 3.00
C PHE A 33 -0.29 0.99 4.43
N ALA A 34 0.02 1.81 5.43
CA ALA A 34 -0.45 1.58 6.79
C ALA A 34 -1.99 1.69 6.87
N GLY A 35 -2.56 2.74 6.29
CA GLY A 35 -3.98 3.00 6.27
C GLY A 35 -4.76 1.92 5.52
N ALA A 36 -4.25 1.45 4.38
CA ALA A 36 -4.84 0.36 3.61
C ALA A 36 -5.08 -0.89 4.47
N VAL A 37 -4.06 -1.33 5.21
CA VAL A 37 -4.14 -2.54 6.07
C VAL A 37 -5.06 -2.33 7.27
N MET A 38 -5.16 -1.10 7.79
CA MET A 38 -6.00 -0.79 8.95
C MET A 38 -7.47 -0.62 8.58
N ALA A 39 -7.75 0.02 7.43
CA ALA A 39 -9.09 0.40 7.02
C ALA A 39 -9.79 -0.67 6.17
N ILE A 40 -9.08 -1.28 5.21
CA ILE A 40 -9.64 -2.27 4.31
C ILE A 40 -9.49 -3.64 4.96
N ARG A 41 -10.59 -4.18 5.47
CA ARG A 41 -10.64 -5.51 6.09
C ARG A 41 -11.45 -6.46 5.22
N ASN A 42 -11.21 -7.75 5.39
CA ASN A 42 -12.04 -8.81 4.78
C ASN A 42 -12.99 -9.37 5.87
N PRO A 43 -14.20 -8.80 6.04
CA PRO A 43 -15.17 -9.29 7.03
C PRO A 43 -15.75 -10.66 6.65
N GLY A 44 -15.83 -10.98 5.36
CA GLY A 44 -16.32 -12.26 4.83
C GLY A 44 -15.49 -13.49 5.24
N GLY A 45 -14.31 -13.29 5.83
CA GLY A 45 -13.53 -14.39 6.43
C GLY A 45 -14.13 -14.93 7.73
N HIS A 46 -15.03 -14.19 8.39
CA HIS A 46 -15.60 -14.58 9.69
C HIS A 46 -17.12 -14.38 9.78
N GLU A 47 -17.72 -13.48 8.99
CA GLU A 47 -19.14 -13.18 9.01
C GLU A 47 -19.78 -13.55 7.66
N ILE A 48 -20.71 -14.51 7.67
CA ILE A 48 -21.30 -15.13 6.47
C ILE A 48 -22.40 -14.25 5.84
N GLU A 49 -22.86 -13.21 6.55
CA GLU A 49 -24.03 -12.41 6.15
C GLU A 49 -23.71 -11.11 5.39
N LEU A 50 -22.44 -10.81 5.09
CA LEU A 50 -22.13 -9.65 4.26
C LEU A 50 -22.36 -9.96 2.78
N SER A 51 -23.38 -9.32 2.21
CA SER A 51 -23.49 -9.16 0.76
C SER A 51 -22.41 -8.17 0.32
N ASP A 52 -21.24 -8.68 -0.06
CA ASP A 52 -20.18 -7.85 -0.64
C ASP A 52 -20.65 -7.29 -1.98
N ASP A 53 -20.72 -5.96 -2.08
CA ASP A 53 -20.95 -5.25 -3.33
C ASP A 53 -19.78 -5.55 -4.29
N PRO A 54 -20.01 -6.15 -5.47
CA PRO A 54 -18.97 -6.46 -6.43
C PRO A 54 -18.14 -5.24 -6.83
N ASP A 55 -18.74 -4.05 -6.89
CA ASP A 55 -18.03 -2.83 -7.26
C ASP A 55 -17.03 -2.41 -6.17
N VAL A 56 -17.45 -2.46 -4.90
CA VAL A 56 -16.56 -2.19 -3.75
C VAL A 56 -15.41 -3.20 -3.69
N CYS A 57 -15.70 -4.47 -3.98
CA CYS A 57 -14.67 -5.51 -4.07
C CYS A 57 -13.64 -5.19 -5.15
N LEU A 58 -14.10 -4.80 -6.35
CA LEU A 58 -13.21 -4.40 -7.44
C LEU A 58 -12.39 -3.16 -7.10
N GLU A 59 -12.95 -2.17 -6.40
CA GLU A 59 -12.21 -0.99 -5.94
C GLU A 59 -11.08 -1.36 -4.96
N HIS A 60 -11.34 -2.23 -4.00
CA HIS A 60 -10.32 -2.72 -3.06
C HIS A 60 -9.22 -3.51 -3.78
N LEU A 61 -9.58 -4.38 -4.72
CA LEU A 61 -8.61 -5.13 -5.52
C LEU A 61 -7.79 -4.22 -6.42
N ALA A 62 -8.42 -3.22 -7.05
CA ALA A 62 -7.74 -2.24 -7.87
C ALA A 62 -6.76 -1.40 -7.04
N PHE A 63 -7.16 -1.00 -5.82
CA PHE A 63 -6.29 -0.28 -4.90
C PHE A 63 -5.11 -1.14 -4.42
N GLY A 64 -5.34 -2.40 -4.06
CA GLY A 64 -4.26 -3.35 -3.74
C GLY A 64 -3.29 -3.53 -4.92
N THR A 65 -3.83 -3.69 -6.12
CA THR A 65 -3.03 -3.78 -7.37
C THR A 65 -2.22 -2.52 -7.60
N PHE A 66 -2.79 -1.33 -7.35
CA PHE A 66 -2.09 -0.06 -7.46
C PHE A 66 -0.86 -0.01 -6.52
N LEU A 67 -1.03 -0.44 -5.26
CA LEU A 67 0.07 -0.49 -4.29
C LEU A 67 1.15 -1.48 -4.67
N LEU A 68 0.79 -2.67 -5.18
CA LEU A 68 1.75 -3.66 -5.66
C LEU A 68 2.54 -3.13 -6.86
N ARG A 69 1.87 -2.53 -7.84
CA ARG A 69 2.53 -1.91 -8.99
C ARG A 69 3.49 -0.79 -8.60
N ARG A 70 3.20 -0.06 -7.51
CA ARG A 70 4.12 0.96 -6.98
C ARG A 70 5.44 0.36 -6.49
N LEU A 71 5.39 -0.83 -5.88
CA LEU A 71 6.56 -1.59 -5.44
C LEU A 71 7.33 -2.19 -6.63
N GLU A 72 6.61 -2.70 -7.64
CA GLU A 72 7.25 -3.22 -8.86
C GLU A 72 8.04 -2.14 -9.59
N ARG A 73 7.48 -0.93 -9.68
CA ARG A 73 8.16 0.23 -10.28
C ARG A 73 9.41 0.65 -9.52
N SER A 74 9.51 0.34 -8.23
CA SER A 74 10.70 0.59 -7.43
C SER A 74 11.71 -0.56 -7.44
N GLY A 75 11.50 -1.57 -8.29
CA GLY A 75 12.44 -2.66 -8.54
C GLY A 75 12.17 -3.96 -7.77
N PHE A 76 11.12 -3.99 -6.94
CA PHE A 76 10.69 -5.21 -6.23
C PHE A 76 9.75 -6.01 -7.13
N LYS A 77 10.26 -7.03 -7.83
CA LYS A 77 9.42 -7.92 -8.64
C LYS A 77 8.51 -8.76 -7.73
N THR A 78 7.21 -8.62 -7.89
CA THR A 78 6.23 -9.60 -7.42
C THR A 78 6.16 -10.76 -8.42
N VAL A 79 6.05 -11.99 -7.90
CA VAL A 79 6.11 -13.25 -8.66
C VAL A 79 4.92 -13.39 -9.61
#